data_AF-A0A3A9G6R2-F1
#
_entry.id   AF-A0A3A9G6R2-F1
#
_cell.length_a   1.000
_cell.length_b   1.000
_cell.length_c   1.000
_cell.angle_alpha   90.00
_cell.angle_beta   90.00
_cell.angle_gamma   90.00
#
_symmetry.space_group_name_H-M   'P 1'
#
loop_
_entity.id
_entity.type
_entity.pdbx_description
1 polymer ?
#
loop_
_entity_poly.entity_id
_entity_poly.type
_entity_poly.pdbx_seq_one_letter_code
_entity_poly.pdbx_strand_id
1 'polypeptide(L)'
;MQVRSLSMENVTVHYNSLKPSRLKAHAYTKGTEIHVAPGQEKHLPHEAWHVVQQMQGRVSPTRRIAGELVNDSGALEREADLMGAKALRTEVR
;
A
#
# COMPACT_ATOMS: atom_id res chain seq x y z
N MET A 1 -9.73 10.82 20.67
CA MET A 1 -8.98 10.03 19.65
C MET A 1 -8.54 10.99 18.56
N GLN A 2 -7.27 11.38 18.54
CA GLN A 2 -6.76 12.37 17.60
C GLN A 2 -6.41 11.68 16.29
N VAL A 3 -7.22 11.91 15.24
CA VAL A 3 -6.90 11.43 13.90
C VAL A 3 -5.82 12.38 13.36
N ARG A 4 -4.58 11.89 13.21
CA ARG A 4 -3.53 12.68 12.58
C ARG A 4 -3.85 12.72 11.07
N SER A 5 -4.08 13.92 10.54
CA SER A 5 -4.16 14.13 9.10
C SER A 5 -2.78 13.82 8.50
N LEU A 6 -2.72 12.89 7.55
CA LEU A 6 -1.49 12.54 6.83
C LEU A 6 -1.56 13.19 5.45
N SER A 7 -0.53 13.93 5.07
CA SER A 7 -0.43 14.49 3.71
C SER A 7 -0.01 13.38 2.74
N MET A 8 -0.76 13.22 1.66
CA MET A 8 -0.43 12.32 0.55
C MET A 8 0.41 13.01 -0.54
N GLU A 9 0.86 14.25 -0.29
CA GLU A 9 1.60 15.08 -1.27
C GLU A 9 2.88 14.43 -1.81
N ASN A 10 3.50 13.56 -1.01
CA ASN A 10 4.76 12.89 -1.35
C ASN A 10 4.57 11.44 -1.83
N VAL A 11 3.34 11.03 -2.15
CA VAL A 11 3.04 9.68 -2.63
C VAL A 11 3.12 9.63 -4.15
N THR A 12 4.02 8.80 -4.66
CA THR A 12 4.20 8.58 -6.10
C THR A 12 3.59 7.26 -6.51
N VAL A 13 2.69 7.28 -7.49
CA VAL A 13 2.13 6.05 -8.09
C VAL A 13 2.77 5.82 -9.46
N HIS A 14 3.45 4.69 -9.58
CA HIS A 14 4.06 4.21 -10.82
C HIS A 14 3.13 3.20 -11.47
N TYR A 15 2.27 3.67 -12.36
CA TYR A 15 1.41 2.82 -13.19
C TYR A 15 2.22 2.06 -14.25
N ASN A 16 1.67 0.93 -14.70
CA ASN A 16 2.30 0.08 -15.72
C ASN A 16 3.74 -0.33 -15.37
N SER A 17 4.06 -0.43 -14.09
CA SER A 17 5.38 -0.76 -13.59
C SER A 17 5.70 -2.23 -13.85
N LEU A 18 6.91 -2.50 -14.35
CA LEU A 18 7.45 -3.86 -14.46
C LEU A 18 8.07 -4.36 -13.15
N LYS A 19 8.08 -3.56 -12.08
CA LYS A 19 8.68 -3.97 -10.80
C LYS A 19 7.88 -5.04 -10.06
N PRO A 20 6.52 -4.98 -9.97
CA PRO A 20 5.75 -5.98 -9.25
C PRO A 20 5.93 -7.41 -9.78
N SER A 21 6.09 -7.59 -11.10
CA SER A 21 6.29 -8.91 -11.70
C SER A 21 7.59 -9.59 -11.24
N ARG A 22 8.64 -8.82 -10.93
CA ARG A 22 9.90 -9.35 -10.35
C ARG A 22 9.70 -9.96 -8.97
N LEU A 23 8.67 -9.50 -8.25
CA LEU A 23 8.28 -9.98 -6.93
C LEU A 23 7.10 -10.96 -7.00
N LYS A 24 6.65 -11.33 -8.21
CA LYS A 24 5.41 -12.10 -8.45
C LYS A 24 4.17 -11.47 -7.78
N ALA A 25 4.12 -10.14 -7.75
CA ALA A 25 3.03 -9.35 -7.18
C ALA A 25 2.29 -8.56 -8.27
N HIS A 26 1.05 -8.14 -7.97
CA HIS A 26 0.25 -7.26 -8.84
C HIS A 26 0.51 -5.78 -8.58
N ALA A 27 0.75 -5.43 -7.31
CA ALA A 27 1.22 -4.13 -6.89
C ALA A 27 2.06 -4.31 -5.61
N TYR A 28 2.79 -3.27 -5.21
CA TYR A 28 3.38 -3.20 -3.88
C TYR A 28 3.68 -1.74 -3.50
N THR A 29 3.80 -1.52 -2.20
CA THR A 29 4.19 -0.24 -1.60
C THR A 29 5.55 -0.35 -0.93
N LYS A 30 6.41 0.65 -1.16
CA LYS A 30 7.69 0.79 -0.45
C LYS A 30 7.91 2.26 -0.10
N GLY A 31 7.79 2.60 1.18
CA GLY A 31 7.79 4.01 1.58
C GLY A 31 6.61 4.74 0.93
N THR A 32 6.84 5.90 0.32
CA THR A 32 5.78 6.65 -0.36
C THR A 32 5.62 6.28 -1.84
N GLU A 33 6.29 5.22 -2.30
CA GLU A 33 6.25 4.78 -3.69
C GLU A 33 5.31 3.58 -3.82
N ILE A 34 4.29 3.69 -4.67
CA ILE A 34 3.38 2.60 -5.04
C ILE A 34 3.70 2.19 -6.47
N HIS A 35 3.95 0.90 -6.67
CA HIS A 35 4.17 0.34 -8.01
C HIS A 35 3.01 -0.58 -8.39
N VAL A 36 2.35 -0.30 -9.52
CA VAL A 36 1.19 -1.04 -9.99
C VAL A 36 1.51 -1.67 -11.34
N ALA A 37 1.28 -2.98 -11.48
CA ALA A 37 1.44 -3.66 -12.76
C ALA A 37 0.36 -3.23 -13.77
N PRO A 38 0.58 -3.36 -15.09
CA PRO A 38 -0.42 -3.02 -16.09
C PRO A 38 -1.77 -3.70 -15.84
N GLY A 39 -2.86 -2.92 -15.77
CA GLY A 39 -4.22 -3.43 -15.56
C GLY A 39 -4.55 -3.86 -14.13
N GLN A 40 -3.73 -3.47 -13.14
CA GLN A 40 -3.89 -3.83 -11.72
C GLN A 40 -4.25 -2.64 -10.83
N GLU A 41 -4.79 -1.55 -11.39
CA GLU A 41 -5.15 -0.31 -10.70
C GLU A 41 -6.17 -0.53 -9.57
N LYS A 42 -6.97 -1.60 -9.66
CA LYS A 42 -7.89 -2.04 -8.59
C LYS A 42 -7.21 -2.30 -7.24
N HIS A 43 -5.89 -2.55 -7.22
CA HIS A 43 -5.10 -2.75 -6.00
C HIS A 43 -4.66 -1.43 -5.37
N LEU A 44 -4.73 -0.31 -6.09
CA LEU A 44 -4.23 0.98 -5.64
C LEU A 44 -4.82 1.43 -4.28
N PRO A 45 -6.12 1.27 -3.99
CA PRO A 45 -6.68 1.66 -2.70
C PRO A 45 -6.10 0.87 -1.51
N HIS A 46 -5.80 -0.41 -1.73
CA HIS A 46 -5.15 -1.27 -0.74
C HIS A 46 -3.71 -0.80 -0.51
N GLU A 47 -2.94 -0.59 -1.57
CA GLU A 47 -1.57 -0.08 -1.50
C GLU A 47 -1.46 1.31 -0.88
N ALA A 48 -2.41 2.21 -1.19
CA ALA A 48 -2.47 3.53 -0.56
C ALA A 48 -2.66 3.44 0.96
N TRP A 49 -3.35 2.40 1.46
CA TRP A 49 -3.46 2.20 2.90
C TRP A 49 -2.16 1.70 3.54
N HIS A 50 -1.34 0.93 2.81
CA HIS A 50 0.01 0.60 3.29
C HIS A 50 0.87 1.84 3.47
N VAL A 51 0.73 2.86 2.60
CA VAL A 51 1.40 4.15 2.81
C VAL A 51 0.96 4.79 4.13
N VAL A 52 -0.35 4.83 4.42
CA VAL A 52 -0.88 5.33 5.69
C VAL A 52 -0.26 4.60 6.88
N GLN A 53 -0.22 3.27 6.84
CA GLN A 53 0.34 2.46 7.93
C GLN A 53 1.83 2.75 8.17
N GLN A 54 2.62 2.86 7.10
CA GLN A 54 4.05 3.22 7.20
C GLN A 54 4.24 4.62 7.77
N MET A 55 3.47 5.61 7.30
CA MET A 55 3.54 6.98 7.80
C MET A 55 3.09 7.11 9.26
N GLN A 56 2.22 6.21 9.74
CA GLN A 56 1.84 6.13 11.15
C GLN A 56 2.91 5.45 12.02
N GLY A 57 4.01 4.96 11.43
CA GLY A 57 5.07 4.24 12.14
C GLY A 57 4.61 2.88 12.67
N ARG A 58 3.52 2.32 12.14
CA ARG A 58 2.97 1.01 12.57
C ARG A 58 3.61 -0.16 11.84
N VAL A 59 4.32 0.10 10.75
CA VAL A 59 4.96 -0.91 9.91
C VAL A 59 6.43 -1.05 10.32
N SER A 60 6.70 -2.04 11.16
CA SER A 60 8.06 -2.49 11.46
C SER A 60 8.37 -3.76 10.65
N PRO A 61 9.59 -3.94 10.12
CA PRO A 61 9.97 -5.17 9.44
C PRO A 61 9.80 -6.38 10.37
N THR A 62 9.05 -7.39 9.93
CA THR A 62 8.91 -8.65 10.67
C THR A 62 9.66 -9.79 10.00
N ARG A 63 9.97 -9.67 8.72
CA ARG A 63 10.74 -10.68 7.95
C ARG A 63 11.56 -10.04 6.84
N ARG A 64 12.49 -10.82 6.29
CA ARG A 64 13.26 -10.47 5.09
C ARG A 64 12.89 -11.44 3.96
N ILE A 65 12.50 -10.92 2.80
CA ILE A 65 12.20 -11.70 1.60
C ILE A 65 13.06 -11.16 0.46
N ALA A 66 13.84 -12.03 -0.18
CA ALA A 66 14.68 -11.65 -1.33
C ALA A 66 15.56 -10.38 -1.10
N GLY A 67 16.05 -10.21 0.13
CA GLY A 67 16.87 -9.06 0.53
C GLY A 67 16.09 -7.84 1.04
N GLU A 68 14.78 -7.77 0.79
CA GLU A 68 13.90 -6.68 1.20
C GLU A 68 13.27 -6.95 2.58
N LEU A 69 13.16 -5.89 3.38
CA LEU A 69 12.52 -5.91 4.69
C LEU A 69 11.01 -5.70 4.52
N VAL A 70 10.21 -6.66 4.95
CA VAL A 70 8.75 -6.62 4.80
C VAL A 70 8.05 -6.87 6.14
N ASN A 71 6.86 -6.32 6.28
CA ASN A 71 5.94 -6.64 7.37
C ASN A 71 4.96 -7.71 6.88
N ASP A 72 4.67 -8.69 7.72
CA ASP A 72 3.81 -9.86 7.42
C ASP A 72 2.65 -9.96 8.44
N SER A 73 2.23 -8.82 8.98
CA SER A 73 1.15 -8.76 9.95
C SER A 73 -0.19 -8.91 9.24
N GLY A 74 -0.82 -10.07 9.38
CA GLY A 74 -2.17 -10.30 8.83
C GLY A 74 -3.23 -9.31 9.35
N ALA A 75 -3.01 -8.67 10.51
CA ALA A 75 -3.88 -7.62 11.02
C ALA A 75 -3.77 -6.31 10.21
N LEU A 76 -2.56 -5.95 9.77
CA LEU A 76 -2.33 -4.76 8.93
C LEU A 76 -2.83 -5.01 7.50
N GLU A 77 -2.65 -6.21 6.95
CA GLU A 77 -3.20 -6.60 5.64
C GLU A 77 -4.73 -6.49 5.63
N ARG A 78 -5.40 -7.06 6.64
CA ARG A 78 -6.85 -6.98 6.76
C ARG A 78 -7.35 -5.54 6.89
N GLU A 79 -6.62 -4.68 7.59
CA GLU A 79 -6.95 -3.26 7.69
C GLU A 79 -6.83 -2.57 6.33
N ALA A 80 -5.80 -2.88 5.54
CA ALA A 80 -5.62 -2.38 4.17
C ALA A 80 -6.76 -2.80 3.25
N ASP A 81 -7.20 -4.06 3.31
CA ASP A 81 -8.37 -4.53 2.57
C ASP A 81 -9.65 -3.74 2.91
N LEU A 82 -9.92 -3.57 4.21
CA LEU A 82 -11.13 -2.90 4.68
C LEU A 82 -11.15 -1.42 4.28
N MET A 83 -10.01 -0.74 4.43
CA MET A 83 -9.88 0.69 4.15
C MET A 83 -9.81 0.97 2.65
N GLY A 84 -9.11 0.12 1.88
CA GLY A 84 -9.12 0.18 0.42
C GLY A 84 -10.53 -0.01 -0.15
N ALA A 85 -11.27 -1.01 0.34
CA ALA A 85 -12.67 -1.20 -0.05
C ALA A 85 -13.58 -0.03 0.35
N LYS A 86 -13.29 0.64 1.48
CA LYS A 86 -14.03 1.83 1.91
C LYS A 86 -13.76 3.04 1.01
N ALA A 87 -12.52 3.22 0.56
CA ALA A 87 -12.16 4.28 -0.37
C ALA A 87 -12.96 4.17 -1.67
N LEU A 88 -13.01 2.98 -2.27
CA LEU A 88 -13.77 2.72 -3.50
C LEU A 88 -15.27 2.99 -3.37
N ARG A 89 -15.86 2.80 -2.18
CA ARG A 89 -17.28 3.11 -1.92
C ARG A 89 -17.55 4.61 -1.78
N THR A 90 -16.52 5.42 -1.51
CA THR A 90 -16.66 6.85 -1.25
C THR A 90 -16.48 7.68 -2.53
N GLU A 91 -15.80 7.15 -3.55
CA GLU A 91 -15.60 7.81 -4.86
C GLU A 91 -16.85 7.77 -5.77
N VAL A 92 -17.91 7.06 -5.38
CA VAL A 92 -19.23 7.15 -6.03
C VAL A 92 -20.05 8.24 -5.36
N ARG A 93 -19.73 9.51 -5.66
CA ARG A 93 -20.58 10.67 -5.38
C ARG A 93 -20.47 11.70 -6.47
#